data_AF-A0A0J7JTG8-F1
#
_entry.id   AF-A0A0J7JTG8-F1
#
_cell.length_a   1.000
_cell.length_b   1.000
_cell.length_c   1.000
_cell.angle_alpha   90.00
_cell.angle_beta   90.00
_cell.angle_gamma   90.00
#
_symmetry.space_group_name_H-M   'P 1'
#
loop_
_entity.id
_entity.type
_entity.pdbx_description
1 polymer ?
#
loop_
_entity_poly.entity_id
_entity_poly.type
_entity_poly.pdbx_seq_one_letter_code
_entity_poly.pdbx_strand_id
1 'polypeptide(L)'
;MSKDMECIVRTQFELFGRISRANENLKKSGAANITVGLLEARLGSLASNWEKFEANHENLSENHWNRLAGTDYLKKDLMTLTEEAYLTQKGLFLDALRELKREEPGEAPTSPTSAPLPPRTTLPRIQLPQFSGQYEEWPSFRDLFHSLIAKDSSTSQVEKLHYLKSCVK
;
A
#
# COMPACT_ATOMS: atom_id res chain seq x y z
N MET A 1 -1.00 14.80 44.89
CA MET A 1 -1.47 13.41 44.74
C MET A 1 -0.26 12.49 44.98
N SER A 2 -0.28 11.17 44.71
CA SER A 2 0.99 10.40 44.78
C SER A 2 1.91 10.83 43.64
N LYS A 3 3.22 10.96 43.87
CA LYS A 3 4.19 11.33 42.83
C LYS A 3 4.17 10.35 41.64
N ASP A 4 3.93 9.07 41.92
CA ASP A 4 3.87 8.02 40.89
C ASP A 4 2.66 8.22 39.97
N MET A 5 1.48 8.49 40.54
CA MET A 5 0.25 8.77 39.80
C MET A 5 0.40 10.02 38.90
N GLU A 6 0.98 11.10 39.43
CA GLU A 6 1.22 12.34 38.65
C GLU A 6 2.18 12.08 37.48
N CYS A 7 3.18 11.21 37.68
CA CYS A 7 4.09 10.79 36.62
C CYS A 7 3.36 10.02 35.50
N ILE A 8 2.48 9.08 35.86
CA ILE A 8 1.69 8.31 34.89
C ILE A 8 0.75 9.24 34.11
N VAL A 9 0.03 10.15 34.81
CA VAL A 9 -0.87 11.12 34.16
C VAL A 9 -0.10 12.03 33.19
N ARG A 10 1.08 12.53 33.56
CA ARG A 10 1.92 13.31 32.64
C ARG A 10 2.31 12.50 31.41
N THR A 11 2.65 11.23 31.60
CA THR A 11 3.04 10.32 30.51
C THR A 11 1.87 10.08 29.55
N GLN A 12 0.64 9.99 30.06
CA GLN A 12 -0.57 9.89 29.23
C GLN A 12 -0.73 11.09 28.29
N PHE A 13 -0.55 12.33 28.78
CA PHE A 13 -0.61 13.52 27.93
C PHE A 13 0.50 13.56 26.88
N GLU A 14 1.70 13.08 27.22
CA GLU A 14 2.79 12.96 26.27
C GLU A 14 2.48 11.94 25.17
N LEU A 15 1.99 10.76 25.55
CA LEU A 15 1.57 9.71 24.62
C LEU A 15 0.45 10.18 23.71
N PHE A 16 -0.58 10.85 24.25
CA PHE A 16 -1.62 11.50 23.46
C PHE A 16 -1.02 12.46 22.43
N GLY A 17 -0.13 13.36 22.86
CA GLY A 17 0.52 14.30 21.94
C GLY A 17 1.37 13.62 20.87
N ARG A 18 1.99 12.46 21.15
CA ARG A 18 2.75 11.68 20.17
C ARG A 18 1.84 10.98 19.17
N ILE A 19 0.75 10.39 19.65
CA ILE A 19 -0.27 9.71 18.84
C ILE A 19 -0.94 10.74 17.93
N SER A 20 -1.54 11.80 18.46
CA SER A 20 -2.32 12.78 17.69
C SER A 20 -1.53 13.50 16.58
N ARG A 21 -0.21 13.64 16.74
CA ARG A 21 0.66 14.31 15.75
C ARG A 21 1.41 13.34 14.82
N ALA A 22 1.12 12.04 14.87
CA ALA A 22 1.90 11.04 14.14
C ALA A 22 1.91 11.30 12.63
N ASN A 23 0.76 11.57 12.01
CA ASN A 23 0.69 11.85 10.57
C ASN A 23 1.25 13.23 10.21
N GLU A 24 1.05 14.24 11.05
CA GLU A 24 1.69 15.54 10.83
C GLU A 24 3.22 15.41 10.81
N ASN A 25 3.78 14.62 11.72
CA ASN A 25 5.20 14.31 11.77
C ASN A 25 5.68 13.49 10.57
N LEU A 26 4.84 12.60 10.02
CA LEU A 26 5.13 11.91 8.76
C LEU A 26 5.21 12.91 7.59
N LYS A 27 4.24 13.80 7.47
CA LYS A 27 4.20 14.81 6.39
C LYS A 27 5.42 15.74 6.41
N LYS A 28 5.97 16.04 7.60
CA LYS A 28 7.21 16.81 7.76
C LYS A 28 8.44 16.11 7.15
N SER A 29 8.42 14.80 6.95
CA SER A 29 9.49 14.09 6.22
C SER A 29 9.50 14.41 4.72
N GLY A 30 8.42 14.97 4.17
CA GLY A 30 8.30 15.29 2.74
C GLY A 30 7.89 14.08 1.91
N ALA A 31 7.06 14.28 0.88
CA ALA A 31 6.43 13.21 0.09
C ALA A 31 7.45 12.22 -0.51
N ALA A 32 8.60 12.70 -0.97
CA ALA A 32 9.66 11.88 -1.56
C ALA A 32 10.31 10.89 -0.55
N ASN A 33 10.18 11.14 0.75
CA ASN A 33 10.75 10.28 1.80
C ASN A 33 9.70 9.36 2.44
N ILE A 34 8.44 9.44 2.02
CA ILE A 34 7.39 8.56 2.51
C ILE A 34 7.48 7.25 1.73
N THR A 35 8.08 6.24 2.35
CA THR A 35 8.22 4.88 1.79
C THR A 35 7.35 3.88 2.54
N VAL A 36 7.10 2.71 1.94
CA VAL A 36 6.38 1.60 2.61
C VAL A 36 7.04 1.26 3.94
N GLY A 37 8.37 1.09 3.96
CA GLY A 37 9.10 0.76 5.18
C GLY A 37 9.01 1.85 6.26
N LEU A 38 9.04 3.13 5.88
CA LEU A 38 8.83 4.23 6.84
C LEU A 38 7.43 4.20 7.43
N LEU A 39 6.40 3.98 6.59
CA LEU A 39 5.01 3.88 7.03
C LEU A 39 4.80 2.68 7.96
N GLU A 40 5.35 1.51 7.64
CA GLU A 40 5.29 0.32 8.49
C GLU A 40 5.98 0.54 9.85
N ALA A 41 7.16 1.16 9.85
CA ALA A 41 7.86 1.52 11.09
C ALA A 41 7.06 2.53 11.94
N ARG A 42 6.44 3.53 11.30
CA ARG A 42 5.58 4.51 11.97
C ARG A 42 4.32 3.88 12.53
N LEU A 43 3.70 2.94 11.81
CA LEU A 43 2.55 2.17 12.27
C LEU A 43 2.90 1.32 13.50
N GLY A 44 4.06 0.65 13.48
CA GLY A 44 4.57 -0.09 14.63
C GLY A 44 4.80 0.80 15.84
N SER A 45 5.45 1.95 15.66
CA SER A 45 5.65 2.92 16.75
C SER A 45 4.33 3.48 17.29
N LEU A 46 3.35 3.74 16.42
CA LEU A 46 2.00 4.19 16.80
C LEU A 46 1.30 3.13 17.67
N ALA A 47 1.34 1.86 17.26
CA ALA A 47 0.77 0.75 18.03
C ALA A 47 1.45 0.60 19.40
N SER A 48 2.78 0.63 19.48
CA SER A 48 3.49 0.54 20.77
C SER A 48 3.22 1.74 21.69
N ASN A 49 2.97 2.93 21.15
CA ASN A 49 2.57 4.08 21.97
C ASN A 49 1.15 3.91 22.53
N TRP A 50 0.25 3.34 21.74
CA TRP A 50 -1.12 3.03 22.16
C TRP A 50 -1.17 1.96 23.25
N GLU A 51 -0.47 0.83 23.08
CA GLU A 51 -0.40 -0.22 24.11
C GLU A 51 0.13 0.32 25.45
N LYS A 52 1.16 1.19 25.40
CA LYS A 52 1.67 1.87 26.61
C LYS A 52 0.65 2.83 27.22
N PHE A 53 -0.20 3.44 26.41
CA PHE A 53 -1.26 4.31 26.90
C PHE A 53 -2.33 3.47 27.62
N GLU A 54 -2.77 2.37 27.02
CA GLU A 54 -3.75 1.45 27.61
C GLU A 54 -3.24 0.85 28.92
N ALA A 55 -2.02 0.31 28.96
CA ALA A 55 -1.46 -0.28 30.18
C ALA A 55 -1.38 0.73 31.34
N ASN A 56 -1.05 1.99 31.02
CA ASN A 56 -1.04 3.07 32.00
C ASN A 56 -2.47 3.46 32.42
N HIS A 57 -3.45 3.46 31.50
CA HIS A 57 -4.86 3.73 31.81
C HIS A 57 -5.44 2.65 32.73
N GLU A 58 -5.16 1.38 32.47
CA GLU A 58 -5.53 0.25 33.34
C GLU A 58 -4.93 0.43 34.74
N ASN A 59 -3.62 0.71 34.82
CA ASN A 59 -2.95 0.95 36.09
C ASN A 59 -3.58 2.10 36.88
N LEU A 60 -3.88 3.21 36.20
CA LEU A 60 -4.55 4.38 36.78
C LEU A 60 -5.95 4.04 37.29
N SER A 61 -6.70 3.24 36.53
CA SER A 61 -8.06 2.83 36.86
C SER A 61 -8.09 1.88 38.05
N GLU A 62 -7.15 0.94 38.14
CA GLU A 62 -7.07 0.00 39.26
C GLU A 62 -6.58 0.66 40.55
N ASN A 63 -5.54 1.49 40.47
CA ASN A 63 -4.83 1.95 41.67
C ASN A 63 -5.21 3.36 42.12
N HIS A 64 -5.77 4.17 41.23
CA HIS A 64 -5.85 5.63 41.42
C HIS A 64 -7.19 6.28 41.01
N TRP A 65 -8.22 5.50 40.65
CA TRP A 65 -9.52 6.00 40.15
C TRP A 65 -10.11 7.18 40.93
N ASN A 66 -10.29 7.02 42.25
CA ASN A 66 -10.90 8.05 43.10
C ASN A 66 -10.11 9.37 43.11
N ARG A 67 -8.81 9.32 42.84
CA ARG A 67 -7.92 10.49 42.83
C ARG A 67 -7.84 11.14 41.45
N LEU A 68 -8.31 10.46 40.39
CA LEU A 68 -8.29 10.95 39.02
C LEU A 68 -9.44 11.90 38.68
N ALA A 69 -10.56 11.82 39.41
CA ALA A 69 -11.76 12.64 39.15
C ALA A 69 -11.49 14.16 39.10
N GLY A 70 -10.49 14.65 39.82
CA GLY A 70 -10.11 16.08 39.82
C GLY A 70 -9.15 16.49 38.69
N THR A 71 -8.56 15.53 37.99
CA THR A 71 -7.49 15.77 37.01
C THR A 71 -8.05 16.10 35.63
N ASP A 72 -7.26 16.82 34.84
CA ASP A 72 -7.57 17.08 33.43
C ASP A 72 -7.69 15.81 32.60
N TYR A 73 -7.08 14.72 33.05
CA TYR A 73 -7.16 13.42 32.39
C TYR A 73 -8.61 12.95 32.21
N LEU A 74 -9.38 12.99 33.29
CA LEU A 74 -10.77 12.53 33.31
C LEU A 74 -11.73 13.63 32.83
N LYS A 75 -11.46 14.89 33.18
CA LYS A 75 -12.27 16.05 32.73
C LYS A 75 -12.29 16.23 31.21
N LYS A 76 -11.18 15.93 30.55
CA LYS A 76 -11.05 16.04 29.09
C LYS A 76 -11.37 14.71 28.39
N ASP A 77 -11.72 13.67 29.14
CA ASP A 77 -11.90 12.32 28.64
C ASP A 77 -10.73 11.88 27.74
N LEU A 78 -9.52 11.98 28.29
CA LEU A 78 -8.30 11.79 27.51
C LEU A 78 -8.20 10.38 26.91
N MET A 79 -8.81 9.38 27.53
CA MET A 79 -8.89 8.04 26.99
C MET A 79 -9.60 8.03 25.64
N THR A 80 -10.86 8.47 25.59
CA THR A 80 -11.65 8.54 24.36
C THR A 80 -10.99 9.41 23.30
N LEU A 81 -10.44 10.57 23.68
CA LEU A 81 -9.71 11.44 22.75
C LEU A 81 -8.47 10.76 22.15
N THR A 82 -7.75 9.99 22.94
CA THR A 82 -6.53 9.30 22.48
C THR A 82 -6.88 8.11 21.60
N GLU A 83 -7.95 7.37 21.93
CA GLU A 83 -8.46 6.27 21.11
C GLU A 83 -8.85 6.74 19.72
N GLU A 84 -9.67 7.79 19.64
CA GLU A 84 -10.10 8.39 18.37
C GLU A 84 -8.89 8.88 17.56
N ALA A 85 -7.93 9.52 18.22
CA ALA A 85 -6.68 9.94 17.59
C ALA A 85 -5.89 8.75 17.04
N TYR A 86 -5.74 7.67 17.81
CA TYR A 86 -5.04 6.46 17.39
C TYR A 86 -5.70 5.84 16.16
N LEU A 87 -7.02 5.64 16.18
CA LEU A 87 -7.77 5.08 15.06
C LEU A 87 -7.63 5.95 13.81
N THR A 88 -7.77 7.27 13.96
CA THR A 88 -7.60 8.24 12.87
C THR A 88 -6.21 8.15 12.26
N GLN A 89 -5.14 8.21 13.08
CA GLN A 89 -3.76 8.15 12.57
C GLN A 89 -3.46 6.80 11.91
N LYS A 90 -3.95 5.70 12.50
CA LYS A 90 -3.77 4.34 11.97
C LYS A 90 -4.45 4.20 10.60
N GLY A 91 -5.67 4.71 10.46
CA GLY A 91 -6.38 4.75 9.17
C GLY A 91 -5.57 5.49 8.11
N LEU A 92 -5.10 6.70 8.42
CA LEU A 92 -4.28 7.50 7.50
C LEU A 92 -3.00 6.78 7.05
N PHE A 93 -2.32 6.07 7.94
CA PHE A 93 -1.13 5.29 7.57
C PHE A 93 -1.47 4.07 6.72
N LEU A 94 -2.57 3.37 7.01
CA LEU A 94 -3.00 2.22 6.22
C LEU A 94 -3.45 2.63 4.81
N ASP A 95 -4.13 3.76 4.68
CA ASP A 95 -4.54 4.28 3.38
C ASP A 95 -3.32 4.76 2.57
N ALA A 96 -2.38 5.49 3.19
CA ALA A 96 -1.11 5.85 2.54
C ALA A 96 -0.30 4.62 2.10
N LEU A 97 -0.31 3.54 2.89
CA LEU A 97 0.33 2.27 2.51
C LEU A 97 -0.34 1.62 1.30
N ARG A 98 -1.68 1.66 1.22
CA ARG A 98 -2.43 1.14 0.07
C ARG A 98 -2.17 1.95 -1.19
N GLU A 99 -2.11 3.28 -1.05
CA GLU A 99 -1.79 4.19 -2.15
C GLU A 99 -0.39 3.92 -2.70
N LEU A 100 0.63 3.82 -1.84
CA LEU A 100 2.00 3.50 -2.28
C LEU A 100 2.09 2.13 -2.96
N LYS A 101 1.42 1.11 -2.42
CA LYS A 101 1.40 -0.24 -3.01
C LYS A 101 0.63 -0.30 -4.33
N ARG A 102 -0.29 0.63 -4.58
CA ARG A 102 -1.02 0.77 -5.84
C ARG A 102 -0.22 1.57 -6.88
N GLU A 103 0.55 2.55 -6.43
CA GLU A 103 1.41 3.40 -7.25
C GLU A 103 2.70 2.70 -7.70
N GLU A 104 3.16 1.65 -7.01
CA GLU A 104 4.21 0.75 -7.50
C GLU A 104 3.81 0.23 -8.90
N PRO A 105 4.40 0.77 -9.97
CA PRO A 105 4.09 0.31 -11.31
C PRO A 105 4.73 -1.07 -11.42
N GLY A 106 3.94 -2.06 -11.84
CA GLY A 106 4.53 -3.13 -12.65
C GLY A 106 5.38 -2.44 -13.72
N GLU A 107 6.68 -2.67 -13.64
CA GLU A 107 7.75 -2.25 -14.53
C GLU A 107 7.26 -1.73 -15.89
N ALA A 108 7.28 -0.40 -16.07
CA ALA A 108 7.13 0.24 -17.38
C ALA A 108 8.28 1.25 -17.55
N PRO A 109 9.21 1.01 -18.50
CA PRO A 109 10.41 1.81 -18.66
C PRO A 109 10.13 3.19 -19.30
N THR A 110 10.84 4.17 -18.76
CA THR A 110 11.52 5.31 -19.43
C THR A 110 11.20 5.65 -20.89
N SER A 111 10.94 6.95 -21.08
CA SER A 111 11.03 7.77 -22.30
C SER A 111 12.16 7.38 -23.30
N PRO A 112 12.04 7.76 -24.59
CA PRO A 112 12.83 7.20 -25.68
C PRO A 112 14.22 7.82 -25.75
N THR A 113 15.24 7.06 -25.34
CA THR A 113 16.62 7.32 -25.77
C THR A 113 17.17 6.06 -26.42
N SER A 114 17.76 6.29 -27.58
CA SER A 114 18.17 5.32 -28.58
C SER A 114 19.18 4.27 -28.08
N ALA A 115 18.88 3.01 -28.43
CA ALA A 115 19.76 1.84 -28.61
C ALA A 115 20.38 1.14 -27.37
N PRO A 116 20.81 -0.14 -27.51
CA PRO A 116 20.32 -1.24 -28.34
C PRO A 116 19.76 -2.40 -27.49
N LEU A 117 18.69 -3.02 -27.98
CA LEU A 117 18.00 -4.16 -27.35
C LEU A 117 18.96 -5.35 -27.06
N PRO A 118 18.87 -6.00 -25.88
CA PRO A 118 19.49 -7.30 -25.68
C PRO A 118 18.79 -8.36 -26.55
N PRO A 119 19.50 -9.43 -26.95
CA PRO A 119 18.95 -10.43 -27.87
C PRO A 119 17.78 -11.12 -27.20
N ARG A 120 16.55 -10.84 -27.70
CA ARG A 120 15.37 -11.62 -27.35
C ARG A 120 15.67 -13.06 -27.67
N THR A 121 15.63 -13.86 -26.61
CA THR A 121 15.62 -15.31 -26.61
C THR A 121 14.85 -15.82 -27.83
N THR A 122 15.60 -16.49 -28.69
CA THR A 122 15.13 -17.22 -29.86
C THR A 122 14.25 -18.37 -29.37
N LEU A 123 12.97 -18.10 -29.10
CA LEU A 123 11.95 -19.11 -29.24
C LEU A 123 11.81 -19.40 -30.74
N PRO A 124 11.79 -20.69 -31.15
CA PRO A 124 11.79 -21.06 -32.55
C PRO A 124 10.60 -20.39 -33.22
N ARG A 125 10.90 -19.69 -34.31
CA ARG A 125 9.97 -18.94 -35.16
C ARG A 125 8.86 -19.90 -35.60
N ILE A 126 7.79 -20.02 -34.81
CA ILE A 126 6.59 -20.75 -35.20
C ILE A 126 6.11 -20.03 -36.45
N GLN A 127 6.26 -20.70 -37.60
CA GLN A 127 5.80 -20.17 -38.86
C GLN A 127 4.29 -20.09 -38.79
N LEU A 128 3.78 -18.87 -38.63
CA LEU A 128 2.36 -18.60 -38.73
C LEU A 128 1.92 -19.05 -40.13
N PRO A 129 0.91 -19.92 -40.25
CA PRO A 129 0.40 -20.33 -41.54
C PRO A 129 -0.15 -19.11 -42.26
N GLN A 130 0.28 -18.93 -43.51
CA GLN A 130 -0.12 -17.80 -44.35
C GLN A 130 -1.52 -18.09 -44.90
N PHE A 131 -2.50 -17.23 -44.60
CA PHE A 131 -3.85 -17.38 -45.13
C PHE A 131 -3.85 -16.97 -46.61
N SER A 132 -4.17 -17.92 -47.49
CA SER A 132 -4.13 -17.73 -48.95
C SER A 132 -5.31 -16.94 -49.50
N GLY A 133 -6.30 -16.60 -48.66
CA GLY A 133 -7.55 -15.98 -49.07
C GLY A 133 -8.64 -16.98 -49.48
N GLN A 134 -8.37 -18.29 -49.46
CA GLN A 134 -9.37 -19.32 -49.75
C GLN A 134 -10.30 -19.55 -48.56
N TYR A 135 -11.61 -19.52 -48.82
CA TYR A 135 -12.64 -19.69 -47.80
C TYR A 135 -12.59 -21.06 -47.11
N GLU A 136 -12.14 -22.10 -47.83
CA GLU A 136 -12.05 -23.48 -47.32
C GLU A 136 -10.98 -23.63 -46.22
N GLU A 137 -9.94 -22.78 -46.20
CA GLU A 137 -8.83 -22.83 -45.23
C GLU A 137 -9.09 -21.99 -43.97
N TRP A 138 -10.17 -21.21 -43.95
CA TRP A 138 -10.50 -20.28 -42.86
C TRP A 138 -10.74 -20.94 -41.50
N PRO A 139 -11.50 -22.06 -41.40
CA PRO A 139 -11.73 -22.71 -40.11
C PRO A 139 -10.42 -23.19 -39.46
N SER A 140 -9.55 -23.82 -40.26
CA SER A 140 -8.24 -24.31 -39.82
C SER A 140 -7.32 -23.17 -39.39
N PHE A 141 -7.29 -22.08 -40.15
CA PHE A 141 -6.51 -20.88 -39.80
C PHE A 141 -6.99 -20.25 -38.49
N ARG A 142 -8.30 -20.09 -38.32
CA ARG A 142 -8.90 -19.49 -37.12
C ARG A 142 -8.58 -20.31 -35.87
N ASP A 143 -8.71 -21.63 -35.94
CA ASP A 143 -8.50 -22.50 -34.78
C ASP A 143 -7.01 -22.54 -34.38
N LEU A 144 -6.08 -22.54 -35.36
CA LEU A 144 -4.64 -22.38 -35.13
C LEU A 144 -4.29 -21.02 -34.51
N PHE A 145 -4.85 -19.93 -35.06
CA PHE A 145 -4.65 -18.58 -34.55
C PHE A 145 -5.16 -18.45 -33.11
N HIS A 146 -6.33 -19.02 -32.81
CA HIS A 146 -6.89 -19.02 -31.47
C HIS A 146 -6.04 -19.85 -30.49
N SER A 147 -5.54 -21.02 -30.89
CA SER A 147 -4.69 -21.84 -30.03
C SER A 147 -3.31 -21.22 -29.77
N LEU A 148 -2.74 -20.50 -30.73
CA LEU A 148 -1.41 -19.89 -30.61
C LEU A 148 -1.44 -18.54 -29.87
N ILE A 149 -2.47 -17.73 -30.11
CA ILE A 149 -2.48 -16.32 -29.70
C ILE A 149 -3.56 -16.04 -28.65
N ALA A 150 -4.70 -16.74 -28.65
CA ALA A 150 -5.75 -16.48 -27.66
C ALA A 150 -5.47 -17.16 -26.31
N LYS A 151 -4.78 -18.32 -26.30
CA LYS A 151 -4.33 -18.98 -25.06
C LYS A 151 -3.15 -18.30 -24.38
N ASP A 152 -2.44 -17.44 -25.10
CA ASP A 152 -1.30 -16.71 -24.53
C ASP A 152 -1.79 -15.41 -23.88
N SER A 153 -2.01 -15.47 -22.56
CA SER A 153 -2.40 -14.32 -21.73
C SER A 153 -1.31 -13.24 -21.61
N SER A 154 -0.11 -13.48 -22.15
CA SER A 154 0.97 -12.49 -22.21
C SER A 154 0.89 -11.57 -23.43
N THR A 155 0.05 -11.89 -24.42
CA THR A 155 -0.04 -11.11 -25.67
C THR A 155 -1.12 -10.04 -25.58
N SER A 156 -0.74 -8.79 -25.86
CA SER A 156 -1.67 -7.64 -25.84
C SER A 156 -2.63 -7.69 -27.02
N GLN A 157 -3.87 -7.22 -26.85
CA GLN A 157 -4.90 -7.13 -27.91
C GLN A 157 -4.37 -6.49 -29.21
N VAL A 158 -3.44 -5.53 -29.09
CA VAL A 158 -2.82 -4.81 -30.21
C VAL A 158 -1.82 -5.69 -30.97
N GLU A 159 -1.04 -6.50 -30.27
CA GLU A 159 -0.13 -7.47 -30.88
C GLU A 159 -0.93 -8.57 -31.59
N LYS A 160 -2.04 -9.03 -30.99
CA LYS A 160 -2.96 -9.99 -31.63
C LYS A 160 -3.46 -9.47 -32.97
N LEU A 161 -3.86 -8.19 -33.04
CA LEU A 161 -4.29 -7.55 -34.29
C LEU A 161 -3.15 -7.42 -35.30
N HIS A 162 -1.93 -7.09 -34.84
CA HIS A 162 -0.77 -7.01 -35.72
C HIS A 162 -0.40 -8.38 -36.31
N TYR A 163 -0.45 -9.44 -35.52
CA TYR A 163 -0.27 -10.81 -35.99
C TYR A 163 -1.37 -11.24 -36.96
N LEU A 164 -2.62 -10.87 -36.70
CA LEU A 164 -3.71 -11.17 -37.62
C LEU A 164 -3.51 -10.48 -38.97
N LYS A 165 -3.11 -9.20 -38.97
CA LYS A 165 -2.80 -8.45 -40.19
C LYS A 165 -1.58 -8.99 -40.95
N SER A 166 -0.60 -9.59 -40.28
CA SER A 166 0.58 -10.15 -40.96
C SER A 166 0.33 -11.54 -41.56
N CYS A 167 -0.68 -12.26 -41.08
CA CYS A 167 -1.04 -13.60 -41.57
C CYS A 167 -1.99 -13.58 -42.76
N VAL A 168 -2.70 -12.47 -42.96
CA VAL A 168 -3.61 -12.24 -44.11
C VAL A 168 -2.84 -11.42 -45.15
N LYS A 169 -2.58 -12.01 -46.33
CA LYS A 169 -2.03 -11.30 -47.48
C LYS A 169 -3.14 -10.63 -48.29
#